data_AF-A0A7C3P979-F1
#
_entry.id   AF-A0A7C3P979-F1
#
_cell.length_a   1.000
_cell.length_b   1.000
_cell.length_c   1.000
_cell.angle_alpha   90.00
_cell.angle_beta   90.00
_cell.angle_gamma   90.00
#
_symmetry.space_group_name_H-M   'P 1'
#
loop_
_entity.id
_entity.type
_entity.pdbx_description
1 polymer ?
#
loop_
_entity_poly.entity_id
_entity_poly.type
_entity_poly.pdbx_seq_one_letter_code
_entity_poly.pdbx_strand_id
1 'polypeptide(L)' 'MINEENDRINKFTRLNEQIRAPRLRVIDEDGQQLGVLSRSEALQIA' A
#
# COMPACT_ATOMS: atom_id res chain seq x y z
N MET A 1 17.52 -8.60 29.08
CA MET A 1 16.52 -7.60 28.65
C MET A 1 16.95 -7.13 27.27
N ILE A 2 16.32 -7.65 26.22
CA ILE A 2 16.61 -7.28 24.83
C ILE A 2 15.65 -6.15 24.46
N ASN A 3 16.21 -5.03 24.01
CA ASN A 3 15.49 -3.78 23.73
C ASN A 3 14.40 -4.00 22.68
N GLU A 4 13.12 -3.98 23.11
CA GLU A 4 11.90 -3.91 22.28
C GLU A 4 11.70 -2.54 21.60
N GLU A 5 12.79 -1.78 21.38
CA GLU A 5 12.72 -0.37 20.99
C GLU A 5 12.77 -0.16 19.46
N ASN A 6 12.94 -1.24 18.70
CA ASN A 6 12.84 -1.18 17.24
C ASN A 6 11.42 -1.50 16.79
N ASP A 7 10.80 -0.49 16.16
CA ASP A 7 9.82 -0.69 15.09
C ASP A 7 8.34 -0.88 15.47
N ARG A 8 7.85 -0.08 16.43
CA ARG A 8 6.48 0.46 16.29
C ARG A 8 6.42 1.46 15.12
N ILE A 9 6.79 1.03 13.91
CA ILE A 9 6.32 1.72 12.71
C ILE A 9 4.81 1.56 12.79
N ASN A 10 4.14 2.67 13.09
CA ASN A 10 2.70 2.79 12.90
C ASN A 10 2.43 2.60 11.39
N LYS A 11 2.45 1.35 10.92
CA LYS A 11 2.07 0.93 9.57
C LYS A 11 0.54 0.93 9.54
N PHE A 12 -0.05 2.11 9.67
CA PHE A 12 -1.46 2.25 9.35
C PHE A 12 -1.60 1.96 7.87
N THR A 13 -2.26 0.85 7.55
CA THR A 13 -2.72 0.57 6.19
C THR A 13 -3.58 1.76 5.76
N ARG A 14 -3.21 2.39 4.65
CA ARG A 14 -4.00 3.47 4.06
C ARG A 14 -5.10 2.84 3.22
N LEU A 15 -6.33 3.27 3.44
CA LEU A 15 -7.44 2.98 2.54
C LEU A 15 -7.28 3.78 1.25
N ASN A 16 -7.95 3.34 0.18
CA ASN A 16 -7.94 3.93 -1.16
C ASN A 16 -7.97 5.47 -1.18
N GLU A 17 -8.92 6.08 -0.48
CA GLU A 17 -9.08 7.55 -0.44
C GLU A 17 -8.03 8.29 0.40
N GLN A 18 -7.25 7.57 1.21
CA GLN A 18 -6.16 8.12 2.02
C GLN A 18 -4.82 8.07 1.29
N ILE A 19 -4.74 7.36 0.16
CA ILE A 19 -3.53 7.25 -0.65
C ILE A 19 -3.37 8.52 -1.49
N ARG A 20 -2.23 9.20 -1.31
CA ARG A 20 -1.87 10.45 -2.00
C ARG A 20 -0.71 10.29 -2.98
N ALA A 21 -0.11 9.11 -3.07
CA ALA A 21 1.01 8.87 -3.98
C ALA A 21 0.50 8.88 -5.44
N PRO A 22 1.24 9.52 -6.38
CA PRO A 22 0.81 9.63 -7.78
C PRO A 22 0.93 8.31 -8.55
N ARG A 23 1.84 7.42 -8.13
CA ARG A 23 2.04 6.09 -8.70
C ARG A 23 2.06 5.04 -7.60
N LEU A 24 1.38 3.93 -7.85
CA LEU A 24 1.14 2.84 -6.91
C LEU A 24 1.54 1.53 -7.53
N ARG A 25 2.29 0.72 -6.79
CA ARG A 25 2.52 -0.67 -7.16
C ARG A 25 1.34 -1.48 -6.64
N VAL A 26 0.56 -2.06 -7.54
CA VAL A 26 -0.67 -2.78 -7.20
C VAL A 26 -0.47 -4.29 -7.33
N ILE A 27 -1.06 -5.02 -6.39
CA ILE A 27 -1.11 -6.47 -6.32
C ILE A 27 -2.60 -6.82 -6.19
N ASP A 28 -3.06 -7.82 -6.93
CA ASP A 28 -4.44 -8.29 -6.86
C ASP A 28 -4.68 -9.27 -5.69
N GLU A 29 -5.91 -9.77 -5.58
CA GLU A 29 -6.32 -10.70 -4.52
C GLU A 29 -5.64 -12.09 -4.60
N ASP A 30 -5.21 -12.50 -5.80
CA ASP A 30 -4.47 -13.75 -6.03
C ASP A 30 -2.96 -13.59 -5.77
N GLY A 31 -2.50 -12.37 -5.47
CA GLY A 31 -1.10 -12.05 -5.23
C GLY A 31 -0.30 -11.76 -6.50
N GLN A 32 -0.95 -11.65 -7.66
CA GLN A 32 -0.30 -11.26 -8.91
C GLN A 32 -0.01 -9.76 -8.91
N GLN A 33 1.18 -9.40 -9.38
CA GLN A 33 1.56 -8.00 -9.50
C GLN A 33 1.03 -7.40 -10.82
N LEU A 34 0.14 -6.41 -10.71
CA LEU A 34 -0.43 -5.70 -11.86
C LEU A 34 0.50 -4.62 -12.43
N GLY A 35 1.59 -4.31 -11.72
CA GLY A 35 2.60 -3.33 -12.13
C GLY A 35 2.50 -2.02 -11.35
N VAL A 36 2.96 -0.93 -11.95
CA VAL A 36 2.89 0.43 -11.38
C VAL A 36 1.80 1.22 -12.11
N LEU A 37 0.72 1.53 -11.41
CA LEU A 37 -0.45 2.25 -11.91
C LEU A 37 -0.50 3.66 -11.35
N SER A 38 -1.21 4.55 -12.03
CA SER A 38 -1.65 5.81 -11.43
C SER A 38 -2.67 5.56 -10.31
N ARG A 39 -2.84 6.55 -9.42
CA ARG A 39 -3.89 6.50 -8.39
C ARG A 39 -5.28 6.25 -8.99
N SER A 40 -5.60 6.88 -10.12
CA SER A 40 -6.92 6.75 -10.74
C SER A 40 -7.15 5.34 -11.30
N GLU A 41 -6.16 4.77 -11.98
CA GLU A 41 -6.23 3.40 -12.50
C GLU A 41 -6.35 2.39 -11.36
N ALA A 42 -5.59 2.58 -10.28
CA ALA A 42 -5.65 1.73 -9.09
C ALA A 42 -7.02 1.78 -8.40
N LEU A 43 -7.73 2.93 -8.45
CA LEU A 43 -9.08 3.06 -7.90
C LEU A 43 -10.16 2.41 -8.77
N GLN A 44 -9.93 2.29 -10.08
CA GLN A 44 -10.90 1.68 -11.00
C GLN A 44 -10.97 0.16 -10.89
N ILE A 45 -9.90 -0.47 -10.39
CA ILE A 45 -9.77 -1.92 -10.26
C ILE A 45 -10.03 -2.43 -8.83
N ALA A 46 -10.29 -1.52 -7.89
CA ALA A 46 -10.46 -1.81 -6.46
C ALA A 46 -11.93 -1.97 -6.05
#